data_AF-A0A424R948-F1
#
_entry.id   AF-A0A424R948-F1
#
_cell.length_a   1.000
_cell.length_b   1.000
_cell.length_c   1.000
_cell.angle_alpha   90.00
_cell.angle_beta   90.00
_cell.angle_gamma   90.00
#
_symmetry.space_group_name_H-M   'P 1'
#
loop_
_entity.id
_entity.type
_entity.pdbx_description
1 polymer ?
#
loop_
_entity_poly.entity_id
_entity_poly.type
_entity_poly.pdbx_seq_one_letter_code
_entity_poly.pdbx_strand_id
1 'polypeptide(L)'
;MKKFFSFLRKPKAKPNSRPRNRVLTATEIAAQEEQKRKLAEQQAKAAFRKKAQRTAKEAKPRNRILKEGESATTGARPTRTRWFKRRKQRSPQERAARRTQNSIGPIVRDILSGEFLTREGVTRHIPYLIFVSVLFIAYIAMGYQFERLEREKLQTKRQLEELSAEYKTLKAEFETQLQQSTVEQNIAELGLRQNVEPPFLLEYQSVEP
;
A
#
# COMPACT_ATOMS: atom_id res chain seq x y z
N MET A 1 32.47 13.57 -25.90
CA MET A 1 32.33 13.48 -24.42
C MET A 1 30.90 13.01 -24.13
N LYS A 2 30.54 11.97 -23.40
CA LYS A 2 31.21 10.86 -22.69
C LYS A 2 30.16 9.73 -22.64
N LYS A 3 30.47 8.55 -23.20
CA LYS A 3 29.71 7.29 -23.03
C LYS A 3 30.01 6.74 -21.63
N PHE A 4 29.02 6.51 -20.78
CA PHE A 4 29.21 5.83 -19.49
C PHE A 4 28.14 4.74 -19.26
N PHE A 5 28.58 3.51 -19.54
CA PHE A 5 28.22 2.23 -18.92
C PHE A 5 26.84 1.62 -19.18
N SER A 6 26.83 0.88 -20.29
CA SER A 6 26.29 -0.48 -20.40
C SER A 6 26.56 -1.33 -19.15
N PHE A 7 25.51 -1.72 -18.43
CA PHE A 7 25.59 -2.75 -17.40
C PHE A 7 25.09 -4.08 -17.96
N LEU A 8 26.00 -4.78 -18.64
CA LEU A 8 25.83 -6.17 -19.04
C LEU A 8 26.13 -7.06 -17.83
N ARG A 9 25.10 -7.65 -17.21
CA ARG A 9 25.30 -8.79 -16.30
C ARG A 9 24.33 -9.92 -16.65
N LYS A 10 24.95 -11.01 -17.10
CA LYS A 10 24.44 -12.28 -17.64
C LYS A 10 23.19 -12.83 -16.92
N PRO A 11 22.21 -13.38 -17.65
CA PRO A 11 21.19 -14.23 -17.05
C PRO A 11 21.83 -15.57 -16.62
N LYS A 12 21.82 -15.87 -15.32
CA LYS A 12 22.10 -17.23 -14.82
C LYS A 12 20.86 -18.08 -15.13
N ALA A 13 20.96 -18.90 -16.17
CA ALA A 13 20.02 -19.98 -16.43
C ALA A 13 19.90 -20.86 -15.18
N LYS A 14 18.69 -20.96 -14.63
CA LYS A 14 18.35 -21.98 -13.65
C LYS A 14 17.95 -23.24 -14.42
N PRO A 15 18.64 -24.38 -14.25
CA PRO A 15 18.15 -25.63 -14.81
C PRO A 15 16.85 -26.00 -14.08
N ASN A 16 15.80 -26.09 -14.88
CA ASN A 16 14.48 -26.54 -14.49
C ASN A 16 14.55 -28.02 -14.11
N SER A 17 14.74 -28.35 -12.83
CA SER A 17 14.63 -29.71 -12.31
C SER A 17 13.41 -29.82 -11.41
N ARG A 18 12.38 -30.52 -11.92
CA ARG A 18 11.18 -30.95 -11.19
C ARG A 18 11.60 -31.61 -9.86
N PRO A 19 10.87 -31.41 -8.74
CA PRO A 19 11.23 -32.02 -7.47
C PRO A 19 10.89 -33.51 -7.51
N ARG A 20 11.90 -34.34 -7.80
CA ARG A 20 11.98 -35.66 -7.17
C ARG A 20 12.55 -35.45 -5.77
N ASN A 21 12.02 -36.17 -4.78
CA ASN A 21 12.41 -36.15 -3.37
C ASN A 21 13.93 -36.01 -3.18
N ARG A 22 14.41 -34.77 -3.08
CA ARG A 22 15.83 -34.45 -2.90
C ARG A 22 15.99 -34.04 -1.45
N VAL A 23 16.67 -34.89 -0.68
CA VAL A 23 17.11 -34.54 0.67
C VAL A 23 18.05 -33.34 0.52
N LEU A 24 17.75 -32.26 1.24
CA LEU A 24 18.56 -31.03 1.24
C LEU A 24 20.02 -31.39 1.53
N THR A 25 20.95 -30.85 0.74
CA THR A 25 22.38 -31.06 1.00
C THR A 25 22.78 -30.39 2.31
N ALA A 26 23.76 -30.93 3.05
CA ALA A 26 24.14 -30.41 4.37
C ALA A 26 24.47 -28.90 4.37
N THR A 27 24.99 -28.38 3.25
CA THR A 27 25.26 -26.96 3.03
C THR A 27 23.99 -26.11 2.88
N GLU A 28 22.93 -26.65 2.26
CA GLU A 28 21.64 -25.98 2.12
C GLU A 28 20.87 -25.97 3.44
N ILE A 29 20.98 -27.03 4.25
CA ILE A 29 20.41 -27.10 5.59
C ILE A 29 21.03 -26.02 6.48
N ALA A 30 22.36 -25.90 6.50
CA ALA A 30 23.06 -24.87 7.26
C ALA A 30 22.66 -23.45 6.81
N ALA A 31 22.56 -23.21 5.50
CA ALA A 31 22.11 -21.91 4.97
C ALA A 31 20.64 -21.60 5.35
N GLN A 32 19.77 -22.60 5.35
CA GLN A 32 18.37 -22.44 5.74
C GLN A 32 18.23 -22.17 7.25
N GLU A 33 19.04 -22.81 8.08
CA GLU A 33 19.11 -22.55 9.52
C GLU A 33 19.59 -21.14 9.83
N GLU A 34 20.63 -20.65 9.13
CA GLU A 34 21.09 -19.27 9.28
C GLU A 34 20.02 -18.24 8.86
N GLN A 35 19.30 -18.51 7.77
CA GLN A 35 18.19 -17.65 7.33
C GLN A 35 17.06 -17.63 8.37
N LYS A 36 16.68 -18.78 8.92
CA LYS A 36 15.69 -18.88 10.01
C LYS A 36 16.15 -18.13 11.25
N ARG A 37 17.42 -18.25 11.64
CA ARG A 37 18.02 -17.52 12.78
C ARG A 37 18.00 -16.01 12.55
N LYS A 38 18.41 -15.53 11.38
CA LYS A 38 18.37 -14.11 11.01
C LYS A 38 16.93 -13.55 11.00
N LEU A 39 15.97 -14.32 10.49
CA LEU A 39 14.57 -13.94 10.49
C LEU A 39 13.98 -13.88 11.90
N ALA A 40 14.30 -14.87 12.76
CA ALA A 40 13.92 -14.87 14.16
C ALA A 40 14.53 -13.68 14.92
N GLU A 41 15.78 -13.34 14.65
CA GLU A 41 16.47 -12.19 15.24
C GLU A 41 15.83 -10.86 14.80
N GLN A 42 15.47 -10.72 13.52
CA GLN A 42 14.76 -9.56 13.00
C GLN A 42 13.36 -9.43 13.62
N GLN A 43 12.64 -10.53 13.76
CA GLN A 43 11.33 -10.56 14.42
C GLN A 43 11.43 -10.21 15.90
N ALA A 44 12.44 -10.72 16.62
CA ALA A 44 12.71 -10.37 18.01
C ALA A 44 13.02 -8.88 18.17
N LYS A 45 13.86 -8.31 17.29
CA LYS A 45 14.15 -6.87 17.25
C LYS A 45 12.91 -6.04 16.96
N ALA A 46 12.07 -6.45 16.02
CA ALA A 46 10.82 -5.77 15.70
C ALA A 46 9.80 -5.84 16.86
N ALA A 47 9.69 -7.00 17.53
CA ALA A 47 8.84 -7.18 18.70
C ALA A 47 9.33 -6.34 19.88
N PHE A 48 10.64 -6.30 20.13
CA PHE A 48 11.24 -5.44 21.15
C PHE A 48 10.98 -3.96 20.88
N ARG A 49 11.17 -3.50 19.64
CA ARG A 49 10.85 -2.11 19.23
C ARG A 49 9.38 -1.79 19.46
N LYS A 50 8.46 -2.69 19.12
CA LYS A 50 7.02 -2.51 19.37
C LYS A 50 6.70 -2.47 20.86
N LYS A 51 7.31 -3.33 21.69
CA LYS A 51 7.18 -3.29 23.15
C LYS A 51 7.69 -1.97 23.72
N ALA A 52 8.88 -1.51 23.31
CA ALA A 52 9.45 -0.23 23.72
C ALA A 52 8.58 0.98 23.31
N GLN A 53 7.96 0.93 22.12
CA GLN A 53 7.01 1.96 21.70
C GLN A 53 5.71 1.92 22.51
N ARG A 54 5.21 0.74 22.88
CA ARG A 54 4.04 0.61 23.75
C ARG A 54 4.33 1.15 25.14
N THR A 55 5.45 0.79 25.75
CA THR A 55 5.87 1.31 27.06
C THR A 55 6.10 2.83 27.02
N ALA A 56 6.68 3.37 25.94
CA ALA A 56 6.85 4.82 25.78
C ALA A 56 5.52 5.58 25.58
N LYS A 57 4.53 4.96 24.94
CA LYS A 57 3.17 5.53 24.79
C LYS A 57 2.34 5.39 26.08
N GLU A 58 2.55 4.32 26.83
CA GLU A 58 1.84 4.02 28.07
C GLU A 58 2.41 4.79 29.28
N ALA A 59 3.69 5.15 29.24
CA ALA A 59 4.29 6.13 30.12
C ALA A 59 3.58 7.48 29.95
N LYS A 60 2.63 7.77 30.84
CA LYS A 60 1.90 9.05 30.91
C LYS A 60 2.93 10.19 30.91
N PRO A 61 2.80 11.23 30.06
CA PRO A 61 3.78 12.30 30.01
C PRO A 61 3.90 12.97 31.38
N ARG A 62 5.12 13.27 31.82
CA ARG A 62 5.43 13.87 33.14
C ARG A 62 4.64 15.16 33.46
N ASN A 63 3.99 15.76 32.46
CA ASN A 63 3.16 16.96 32.57
C ASN A 63 1.67 16.70 32.31
N ARG A 64 1.13 15.51 32.65
CA ARG A 64 -0.31 15.26 32.63
C ARG A 64 -0.96 15.84 33.90
N ILE A 65 -1.86 16.80 33.75
CA ILE A 65 -2.69 17.31 34.84
C ILE A 65 -3.67 16.20 35.24
N LEU A 66 -3.57 15.71 36.48
CA LEU A 66 -4.45 14.67 37.05
C LEU A 66 -5.87 15.23 37.19
N LYS A 67 -6.86 14.49 36.68
CA LYS A 67 -8.29 14.79 36.84
C LYS A 67 -8.76 14.07 38.11
N GLU A 68 -9.47 14.77 38.99
CA GLU A 68 -9.93 14.26 40.28
C GLU A 68 -10.76 12.98 40.11
N GLY A 69 -10.34 11.87 40.74
CA GLY A 69 -11.12 10.62 40.80
C GLY A 69 -10.35 9.28 40.75
N GLU A 70 -9.06 9.24 40.39
CA GLU A 70 -8.28 7.97 40.39
C GLU A 70 -7.61 7.72 41.76
N SER A 71 -8.20 6.86 42.60
CA SER A 71 -7.53 6.13 43.69
C SER A 71 -7.05 4.77 43.11
N ALA A 72 -5.91 4.16 43.47
CA ALA A 72 -5.26 4.10 44.76
C ALA A 72 -3.76 3.69 44.70
N THR A 73 -3.10 3.90 45.85
CA THR A 73 -1.91 3.23 46.41
C THR A 73 -0.49 3.73 46.11
N THR A 74 0.14 4.11 47.23
CA THR A 74 1.57 4.08 47.59
C THR A 74 2.45 5.26 47.20
N GLY A 75 2.93 5.97 48.23
CA GLY A 75 4.20 6.71 48.18
C GLY A 75 4.11 8.18 48.56
N ALA A 76 4.33 8.46 49.85
CA ALA A 76 4.81 9.70 50.48
C ALA A 76 4.77 11.03 49.67
N ARG A 77 3.93 11.98 50.13
CA ARG A 77 3.98 13.41 49.75
C ARG A 77 5.13 14.12 50.46
N PRO A 78 5.95 14.93 49.75
CA PRO A 78 6.56 16.10 50.36
C PRO A 78 5.72 17.34 50.04
N THR A 79 5.30 18.03 51.09
CA THR A 79 4.74 19.38 51.07
C THR A 79 5.74 20.37 50.46
N ARG A 80 5.32 21.15 49.45
CA ARG A 80 5.79 22.52 49.11
C ARG A 80 5.24 22.95 47.75
N THR A 81 4.35 23.93 47.67
CA THR A 81 4.67 25.38 47.61
C THR A 81 3.40 26.13 47.19
N ARG A 82 3.00 27.11 48.00
CA ARG A 82 1.85 28.00 47.78
C ARG A 82 2.34 29.20 46.96
N TRP A 83 2.27 29.16 45.63
CA TRP A 83 2.51 30.30 44.73
C TRP A 83 1.22 30.63 43.95
N PHE A 84 0.13 30.97 44.64
CA PHE A 84 -0.98 31.61 43.93
C PHE A 84 -0.59 33.05 43.57
N LYS A 85 0.22 33.25 42.52
CA LYS A 85 0.35 34.56 41.87
C LYS A 85 -0.90 34.81 41.03
N ARG A 86 -1.67 35.79 41.47
CA ARG A 86 -2.79 36.43 40.79
C ARG A 86 -2.57 36.49 39.27
N ARG A 87 -3.40 35.74 38.52
CA ARG A 87 -3.58 35.94 37.09
C ARG A 87 -4.33 37.26 36.91
N LYS A 88 -3.59 38.37 36.79
CA LYS A 88 -4.15 39.70 36.51
C LYS A 88 -5.05 39.56 35.26
N GLN A 89 -6.36 39.79 35.42
CA GLN A 89 -7.28 39.80 34.30
C GLN A 89 -6.83 40.92 33.36
N ARG A 90 -6.34 40.54 32.18
CA ARG A 90 -5.95 41.49 31.12
C ARG A 90 -7.22 42.11 30.54
N SER A 91 -7.21 43.42 30.31
CA SER A 91 -8.37 44.16 29.84
C SER A 91 -8.85 43.62 28.48
N PRO A 92 -10.16 43.66 28.18
CA PRO A 92 -10.70 43.25 26.88
C PRO A 92 -10.03 43.96 25.69
N GLN A 93 -9.61 45.21 25.89
CA GLN A 93 -8.91 46.03 24.90
C GLN A 93 -7.54 45.44 24.51
N GLU A 94 -6.75 44.94 25.47
CA GLU A 94 -5.43 44.34 25.19
C GLU A 94 -5.55 43.01 24.41
N ARG A 95 -6.68 42.29 24.58
CA ARG A 95 -7.00 41.07 23.82
C ARG A 95 -7.49 41.38 22.41
N ALA A 96 -8.19 42.50 22.20
CA ALA A 96 -8.63 42.97 20.90
C ALA A 96 -7.44 43.48 20.06
N ALA A 97 -6.52 44.24 20.66
CA ALA A 97 -5.32 44.76 19.98
C ALA A 97 -4.36 43.64 19.52
N ARG A 98 -4.30 42.51 20.23
CA ARG A 98 -3.49 41.35 19.79
C ARG A 98 -4.14 40.52 18.68
N ARG A 99 -5.48 40.59 18.52
CA ARG A 99 -6.19 39.93 17.41
C ARG A 99 -5.92 40.62 16.09
N THR A 100 -5.78 41.94 16.08
CA THR A 100 -5.39 42.72 14.89
C THR A 100 -3.90 42.61 14.58
N GLN A 101 -3.06 42.38 15.60
CA GLN A 101 -1.61 42.25 15.42
C GLN A 101 -1.20 40.97 14.66
N ASN A 102 -1.98 39.88 14.77
CA ASN A 102 -1.74 38.62 14.05
C ASN A 102 -2.82 38.31 13.00
N SER A 103 -3.61 39.30 12.58
CA SER A 103 -4.68 39.06 11.60
C SER A 103 -4.11 38.99 10.19
N ILE A 104 -4.18 37.81 9.58
CA ILE A 104 -3.90 37.56 8.16
C ILE A 104 -5.07 38.06 7.27
N GLY A 105 -6.23 38.33 7.87
CA GLY A 105 -7.42 38.86 7.20
C GLY A 105 -7.19 40.14 6.36
N PRO A 106 -6.58 41.22 6.90
CA PRO A 106 -6.26 42.41 6.11
C PRO A 106 -5.32 42.11 4.95
N ILE A 107 -4.32 41.23 5.12
CA ILE A 107 -3.38 40.86 4.05
C ILE A 107 -4.11 40.15 2.91
N VAL A 108 -5.01 39.21 3.22
CA VAL A 108 -5.82 38.52 2.21
C VAL A 108 -6.77 39.50 1.52
N ARG A 109 -7.34 40.46 2.27
CA ARG A 109 -8.20 41.51 1.72
C ARG A 109 -7.42 42.43 0.77
N ASP A 110 -6.20 42.83 1.13
CA ASP A 110 -5.36 43.74 0.33
C ASP A 110 -4.85 43.07 -0.96
N ILE A 111 -4.71 41.73 -0.95
CA ILE A 111 -4.43 40.92 -2.14
C ILE A 111 -5.69 40.81 -3.02
N LEU A 112 -6.86 40.57 -2.44
CA LEU A 112 -8.14 40.47 -3.16
C LEU A 112 -8.61 41.83 -3.72
N SER A 113 -8.34 42.92 -3.01
CA SER A 113 -8.70 44.28 -3.42
C SER A 113 -7.76 44.87 -4.48
N GLY A 114 -6.67 44.18 -4.80
CA GLY A 114 -5.71 44.61 -5.82
C GLY A 114 -4.73 45.70 -5.37
N GLU A 115 -4.83 46.18 -4.12
CA GLU A 115 -3.91 47.16 -3.53
C GLU A 115 -2.47 46.60 -3.46
N PHE A 116 -2.33 45.28 -3.32
CA PHE A 116 -1.04 44.61 -3.41
C PHE A 116 -0.44 44.65 -4.83
N LEU A 117 -1.27 44.68 -5.88
CA LEU A 117 -0.83 44.65 -7.28
C LEU A 117 -0.41 46.04 -7.79
N THR A 118 -0.90 47.12 -7.17
CA THR A 118 -0.60 48.52 -7.55
C THR A 118 0.72 49.03 -6.98
N ARG A 119 1.35 48.30 -6.06
CA ARG A 119 2.68 48.62 -5.53
C ARG A 119 3.72 48.60 -6.66
N GLU A 120 4.51 49.67 -6.80
CA GLU A 120 5.45 49.89 -7.92
C GLU A 120 6.40 48.72 -8.23
N GLY A 121 6.80 47.93 -7.23
CA GLY A 121 7.63 46.74 -7.41
C GLY A 121 6.88 45.50 -7.96
N VAL A 122 5.58 45.38 -7.69
CA VAL A 122 4.75 44.22 -8.08
C VAL A 122 4.18 44.42 -9.49
N THR A 123 3.88 45.66 -9.88
CA THR A 123 3.36 46.02 -11.22
C THR A 123 4.28 45.53 -12.35
N ARG A 124 5.61 45.52 -12.13
CA ARG A 124 6.59 45.03 -13.11
C ARG A 124 6.49 43.52 -13.37
N HIS A 125 5.94 42.75 -12.43
CA HIS A 125 5.83 41.29 -12.49
C HIS A 125 4.38 40.79 -12.73
N ILE A 126 3.45 41.67 -13.09
CA ILE A 126 2.08 41.30 -13.48
C ILE A 126 2.00 40.11 -14.47
N PRO A 127 2.77 40.07 -15.58
CA PRO A 127 2.68 38.93 -16.51
C PRO A 127 3.06 37.59 -15.85
N TYR A 128 3.98 37.59 -14.89
CA TYR A 128 4.34 36.39 -14.12
C TYR A 128 3.22 35.94 -13.18
N LEU A 129 2.51 36.87 -12.54
CA LEU A 129 1.35 36.54 -11.69
C LEU A 129 0.19 35.93 -12.50
N ILE A 130 -0.04 36.41 -13.72
CA ILE A 130 -1.03 35.82 -14.63
C ILE A 130 -0.59 34.40 -15.02
N PHE A 131 0.68 34.20 -15.35
CA PHE A 131 1.22 32.86 -15.64
C PHE A 131 1.00 31.88 -14.48
N VAL A 132 1.29 32.29 -13.25
CA VAL A 132 1.06 31.46 -12.05
C VAL A 132 -0.42 31.20 -11.82
N SER A 133 -1.28 32.19 -12.05
CA SER A 133 -2.74 32.03 -11.93
C SER A 133 -3.27 31.00 -12.94
N VAL A 134 -2.82 31.06 -14.20
CA VAL A 134 -3.17 30.06 -15.22
C VAL A 134 -2.66 28.67 -14.82
N LEU A 135 -1.43 28.58 -14.30
CA LEU A 135 -0.87 27.33 -13.79
C LEU A 135 -1.70 26.76 -12.63
N PHE A 136 -2.23 27.63 -11.76
CA PHE A 136 -3.09 27.23 -10.65
C PHE A 136 -4.43 26.68 -11.12
N ILE A 137 -5.05 27.31 -12.12
CA ILE A 137 -6.27 26.80 -12.76
C ILE A 137 -5.99 25.45 -13.43
N ALA A 138 -4.88 25.33 -14.17
CA ALA A 138 -4.46 24.09 -14.80
C ALA A 138 -4.22 22.98 -13.77
N TYR A 139 -3.62 23.30 -12.62
CA TYR A 139 -3.40 22.37 -11.53
C TYR A 139 -4.71 21.82 -10.96
N ILE A 140 -5.69 22.70 -10.69
CA ILE A 140 -7.02 22.27 -10.23
C ILE A 140 -7.71 21.41 -11.27
N ALA A 141 -7.66 21.81 -12.55
CA ALA A 141 -8.22 21.03 -13.65
C ALA A 141 -7.60 19.63 -13.74
N MET A 142 -6.28 19.52 -13.55
CA MET A 142 -5.58 18.24 -13.52
C MET A 142 -6.09 17.37 -12.35
N GLY A 143 -6.30 17.96 -11.17
CA GLY A 143 -6.89 17.27 -10.01
C GLY A 143 -8.27 16.64 -10.31
N TYR A 144 -9.15 17.36 -11.01
CA TYR A 144 -10.45 16.80 -11.42
C TYR A 144 -10.32 15.62 -12.39
N GLN A 145 -9.32 15.64 -13.28
CA GLN A 145 -9.09 14.53 -14.21
C GLN A 145 -8.57 13.27 -13.49
N PHE A 146 -7.71 13.44 -12.47
CA PHE A 146 -7.22 12.32 -11.67
C PHE A 146 -8.34 11.53 -11.01
N GLU A 147 -9.32 12.22 -10.44
CA GLU A 147 -10.45 11.56 -9.77
C GLU A 147 -11.34 10.79 -10.76
N ARG A 148 -11.55 11.34 -11.97
CA ARG A 148 -12.29 10.65 -13.04
C ARG A 148 -11.54 9.40 -13.51
N LEU A 149 -10.24 9.52 -13.75
CA LEU A 149 -9.38 8.42 -14.19
C LEU A 149 -9.30 7.31 -13.14
N GLU A 150 -9.25 7.67 -11.85
CA GLU A 150 -9.25 6.70 -10.76
C GLU A 150 -10.56 5.90 -10.73
N ARG A 151 -11.71 6.59 -10.84
CA ARG A 151 -13.02 5.92 -10.91
C ARG A 151 -13.13 4.98 -12.10
N GLU A 152 -12.73 5.43 -13.28
CA GLU A 152 -12.74 4.62 -14.50
C GLU A 152 -11.85 3.38 -14.35
N LYS A 153 -10.63 3.55 -13.83
CA LYS A 153 -9.71 2.44 -13.54
C LYS A 153 -10.32 1.42 -12.59
N LEU A 154 -11.05 1.85 -11.55
CA LEU A 154 -11.74 0.94 -10.65
C LEU A 154 -12.86 0.18 -11.37
N GLN A 155 -13.65 0.85 -12.21
CA GLN A 155 -14.71 0.21 -12.98
C GLN A 155 -14.15 -0.82 -13.97
N THR A 156 -13.15 -0.45 -14.76
CA THR A 156 -12.50 -1.37 -15.71
C THR A 156 -11.89 -2.58 -15.00
N LYS A 157 -11.27 -2.39 -13.83
CA LYS A 157 -10.75 -3.52 -13.04
C LYS A 157 -11.85 -4.49 -12.61
N ARG A 158 -12.98 -3.97 -12.13
CA ARG A 158 -14.13 -4.82 -11.76
C ARG A 158 -14.67 -5.60 -12.96
N GLN A 159 -14.81 -4.93 -14.10
CA GLN A 159 -15.23 -5.59 -15.35
C GLN A 159 -14.25 -6.70 -15.76
N LEU A 160 -12.95 -6.46 -15.63
CA LEU A 160 -11.93 -7.47 -15.93
C LEU A 160 -11.98 -8.66 -14.97
N GLU A 161 -12.22 -8.40 -13.68
CA GLU A 161 -12.39 -9.43 -12.65
C GLU A 161 -13.63 -10.28 -12.93
N GLU A 162 -14.75 -9.66 -13.30
CA GLU A 162 -15.99 -10.34 -13.67
C GLU A 162 -15.78 -11.22 -14.92
N LEU A 163 -15.24 -10.66 -16.01
CA LEU A 163 -14.93 -11.42 -17.22
C LEU A 163 -14.00 -12.61 -16.94
N SER A 164 -13.02 -12.41 -16.04
CA SER A 164 -12.10 -13.48 -15.65
C SER A 164 -12.78 -14.57 -14.85
N ALA A 165 -13.81 -14.23 -14.05
CA ALA A 165 -14.62 -15.19 -13.33
C ALA A 165 -15.51 -15.98 -14.29
N GLU A 166 -16.23 -15.30 -15.18
CA GLU A 166 -17.05 -15.92 -16.23
C GLU A 166 -16.23 -16.89 -17.09
N TYR A 167 -15.05 -16.45 -17.57
CA TYR A 167 -14.15 -17.31 -18.34
C TYR A 167 -13.75 -18.58 -17.58
N LYS A 168 -13.43 -18.45 -16.28
CA LYS A 168 -13.04 -19.61 -15.46
C LYS A 168 -14.21 -20.58 -15.28
N THR A 169 -15.42 -20.06 -15.07
CA THR A 169 -16.63 -20.88 -14.93
C THR A 169 -16.93 -21.63 -16.23
N LEU A 170 -16.98 -20.92 -17.37
CA LEU A 170 -17.22 -21.54 -18.68
C LEU A 170 -16.14 -22.57 -19.04
N LYS A 171 -14.88 -22.26 -18.73
CA LYS A 171 -13.80 -23.22 -18.92
C LYS A 171 -13.99 -24.46 -18.04
N ALA A 172 -14.35 -24.29 -16.77
CA ALA A 172 -14.59 -25.41 -15.88
C ALA A 172 -15.76 -26.30 -16.35
N GLU A 173 -16.83 -25.70 -16.86
CA GLU A 173 -17.95 -26.41 -17.47
C GLU A 173 -17.51 -27.19 -18.71
N PHE A 174 -16.74 -26.56 -19.61
CA PHE A 174 -16.21 -27.21 -20.80
C PHE A 174 -15.28 -28.38 -20.48
N GLU A 175 -14.35 -28.20 -19.53
CA GLU A 175 -13.47 -29.27 -19.06
C GLU A 175 -14.27 -30.42 -18.44
N THR A 176 -15.36 -30.11 -17.72
CA THR A 176 -16.26 -31.13 -17.16
C THR A 176 -16.95 -31.93 -18.27
N GLN A 177 -17.38 -31.26 -19.34
CA GLN A 177 -17.96 -31.95 -20.51
C GLN A 177 -16.93 -32.82 -21.25
N LEU A 178 -15.65 -32.45 -21.25
CA LEU A 178 -14.56 -33.23 -21.85
C LEU A 178 -14.11 -34.42 -20.98
N GLN A 179 -14.50 -34.49 -19.71
CA GLN A 179 -14.10 -35.60 -18.84
C GLN A 179 -14.63 -36.92 -19.41
N GLN A 180 -13.76 -37.93 -19.44
CA GLN A 180 -14.07 -39.24 -20.01
C GLN A 180 -15.34 -39.84 -19.41
N SER A 181 -15.57 -39.69 -18.10
CA SER A 181 -16.80 -40.16 -17.45
C SER A 181 -18.07 -39.49 -17.96
N THR A 182 -18.02 -38.19 -18.22
CA THR A 182 -19.16 -37.41 -18.73
C THR A 182 -19.39 -37.71 -20.21
N VAL A 183 -18.31 -37.84 -20.97
CA VAL A 183 -18.34 -38.27 -22.37
C VAL A 183 -18.93 -39.68 -22.49
N GLU A 184 -18.47 -40.65 -21.70
CA GLU A 184 -19.02 -42.02 -21.66
C GLU A 184 -20.52 -42.03 -21.37
N GLN A 185 -21.00 -41.23 -20.41
CA GLN A 185 -22.42 -41.10 -20.10
C GLN A 185 -23.22 -40.54 -21.27
N ASN A 186 -22.71 -39.49 -21.93
CA ASN A 186 -23.40 -38.86 -23.06
C ASN A 186 -23.47 -39.75 -24.30
N ILE A 187 -22.46 -40.60 -24.55
CA ILE A 187 -22.44 -41.50 -25.71
C ILE A 187 -23.09 -42.86 -25.38
N ALA A 188 -23.41 -43.15 -24.11
CA ALA A 188 -24.04 -44.41 -23.70
C ALA A 188 -25.39 -44.66 -24.40
N GLU A 189 -26.15 -43.60 -24.68
CA GLU A 189 -27.41 -43.69 -25.43
C GLU A 189 -27.21 -44.13 -26.90
N LEU A 190 -26.02 -43.89 -27.47
CA LEU A 190 -25.65 -44.36 -28.81
C LEU A 190 -25.13 -45.82 -28.80
N GLY A 191 -25.05 -46.47 -27.63
CA GLY A 191 -24.59 -47.86 -27.49
C GLY A 191 -23.08 -48.05 -27.66
N LEU A 192 -22.30 -46.97 -27.75
CA LEU A 192 -20.85 -47.00 -27.88
C LEU A 192 -20.20 -47.15 -26.51
N ARG A 193 -19.20 -48.03 -26.39
CA ARG A 193 -18.44 -48.26 -25.15
C ARG A 193 -17.00 -47.85 -25.31
N GLN A 194 -16.46 -47.16 -24.30
CA GLN A 194 -15.05 -46.81 -24.27
C GLN A 194 -14.20 -48.08 -24.11
N ASN A 195 -13.17 -48.21 -24.94
CA ASN A 195 -12.22 -49.30 -24.84
C ASN A 195 -11.29 -49.06 -23.64
N VAL A 196 -11.39 -49.93 -22.63
CA VAL A 196 -10.60 -49.84 -21.38
C VAL A 196 -9.23 -50.52 -21.55
N GLU A 197 -9.11 -51.44 -22.51
CA GLU A 197 -7.88 -52.17 -22.77
C GLU A 197 -6.98 -51.42 -23.78
N PRO A 198 -5.67 -51.31 -23.50
CA PRO A 198 -4.75 -50.69 -24.43
C PRO A 198 -4.63 -51.54 -25.71
N PRO A 199 -4.55 -50.93 -26.91
CA PRO A 199 -4.41 -51.67 -28.15
C PRO A 199 -3.07 -52.41 -28.19
N PHE A 200 -3.08 -53.67 -28.64
CA PHE A 200 -1.87 -54.45 -28.85
C PHE A 200 -1.34 -54.25 -30.28
N LEU A 201 -0.03 -54.12 -30.41
CA LEU A 201 0.66 -54.06 -31.70
C LEU A 201 0.72 -55.46 -32.30
N LEU A 202 0.13 -55.62 -33.48
CA LEU A 202 0.28 -56.84 -34.29
C LEU A 202 1.53 -56.71 -35.15
N GLU A 203 2.49 -57.61 -34.98
CA GLU A 203 3.63 -57.73 -35.89
C GLU A 203 3.20 -58.44 -37.17
N TYR A 204 3.45 -57.79 -38.31
CA TYR A 204 3.08 -58.29 -39.64
C TYR A 204 3.99 -59.48 -40.01
N GLN A 205 3.48 -60.71 -39.94
CA GLN A 205 4.12 -61.84 -40.60
C GLN A 205 3.68 -61.92 -42.06
N SER A 206 4.60 -61.59 -42.96
CA SER A 206 4.50 -61.92 -44.37
C SER A 206 4.59 -63.45 -44.51
N VAL A 207 3.45 -64.09 -44.75
CA VAL A 207 3.42 -65.51 -45.12
C VAL A 207 4.02 -65.63 -46.52
N GLU A 208 5.23 -66.18 -46.61
CA GLU A 208 5.86 -66.53 -47.90
C GLU A 208 5.13 -67.72 -48.54
N PRO A 209 5.03 -67.73 -49.88
CA PRO A 209 4.06 -68.54 -50.65
C PRO A 209 4.31 -70.05 -50.63
#